data_AF-A0AAV2HSH8-F1
#
_entry.id   AF-A0AAV2HSH8-F1
#
_cell.length_a   1.000
_cell.length_b   1.000
_cell.length_c   1.000
_cell.angle_alpha   90.00
_cell.angle_beta   90.00
_cell.angle_gamma   90.00
#
_symmetry.space_group_name_H-M   'P 1'
#
loop_
_entity.id
_entity.type
_entity.pdbx_description
1 polymer ?
#
loop_
_entity_poly.entity_id
_entity_poly.type
_entity_poly.pdbx_seq_one_letter_code
_entity_poly.pdbx_strand_id
1 'polypeptide(L)'
;MKAASVEKFLLHNNVEEESYLWVCVKTLQESDVFGLEDLDLGDPRDETESNMALVSDGAEVILISKKFFMENAGPNLLADLRASSYIMPDLKTLTLDLQKREFWAKYQEKVVDASFREMHVTRKVKKHR
;
A
#
# COMPACT_ATOMS: atom_id res chain seq x y z
N MET A 1 2.81 3.28 -14.30
CA MET A 1 1.87 4.11 -13.49
C MET A 1 1.91 3.63 -12.04
N LYS A 2 1.46 4.40 -11.04
CA LYS A 2 1.41 3.96 -9.63
C LYS A 2 0.01 4.13 -9.05
N ALA A 3 -0.49 3.13 -8.33
CA ALA A 3 -1.65 3.25 -7.47
C ALA A 3 -1.19 3.64 -6.06
N ALA A 4 -1.77 4.71 -5.53
CA ALA A 4 -1.47 5.24 -4.22
C ALA A 4 -2.76 5.37 -3.39
N SER A 5 -2.66 5.22 -2.08
CA SER A 5 -3.77 5.42 -1.14
C SER A 5 -3.44 6.55 -0.17
N VAL A 6 -4.46 7.29 0.29
CA VAL A 6 -4.31 8.29 1.35
C VAL A 6 -4.37 7.63 2.70
N GLU A 7 -3.37 7.89 3.55
CA GLU A 7 -3.34 7.42 4.92
C GLU A 7 -3.25 8.61 5.89
N LYS A 8 -4.00 8.51 6.99
CA LYS A 8 -4.01 9.49 8.08
C LYS A 8 -2.97 9.09 9.11
N PHE A 9 -2.03 9.99 9.41
CA PHE A 9 -1.01 9.78 10.43
C PHE A 9 -1.06 10.87 11.51
N LEU A 10 -0.91 10.43 12.77
CA LEU A 10 -0.71 11.31 13.91
C LEU A 10 0.80 11.54 14.10
N LEU A 11 1.24 12.80 13.99
CA LEU A 11 2.63 13.16 14.24
C LEU A 11 2.91 13.16 15.74
N HIS A 12 3.92 12.40 16.18
CA HIS A 12 4.25 12.20 17.60
C HIS A 12 5.12 13.32 18.20
N ASN A 13 4.89 14.57 17.82
CA ASN A 13 5.65 15.74 18.26
C ASN A 13 4.76 16.78 18.96
N ASN A 14 4.10 16.41 20.07
CA ASN A 14 3.38 17.33 20.98
C ASN A 14 2.36 18.31 20.35
N VAL A 15 1.97 18.10 19.10
CA VAL A 15 0.92 18.83 18.39
C VAL A 15 0.08 17.77 17.70
N GLU A 16 -1.19 17.65 18.10
CA GLU A 16 -2.18 16.81 17.42
C GLU A 16 -2.55 17.45 16.06
N GLU A 17 -1.61 17.45 15.12
CA GLU A 17 -1.88 17.81 13.74
C GLU A 17 -2.14 16.54 12.94
N GLU A 18 -3.36 16.44 12.40
CA GLU A 18 -3.73 15.39 11.46
C GLU A 18 -3.03 15.66 10.12
N SER A 19 -2.03 14.85 9.79
CA SER A 19 -1.33 14.92 8.51
C SER A 19 -1.76 13.75 7.62
N TYR A 20 -1.96 14.04 6.33
CA TYR A 20 -2.28 13.04 5.32
C TYR A 20 -1.07 12.78 4.45
N LEU A 21 -0.73 11.50 4.24
CA LEU A 21 0.35 11.08 3.36
C LEU A 21 -0.21 10.17 2.26
N TRP A 22 0.29 10.36 1.04
CA TRP A 22 0.06 9.42 -0.05
C TRP A 22 1.08 8.30 0.00
N VAL A 23 0.60 7.06 0.04
CA VAL A 23 1.42 5.87 0.08
C VAL A 23 1.27 5.09 -1.22
N CYS A 24 2.39 4.80 -1.89
CA CYS A 24 2.38 3.94 -3.07
C CYS A 24 2.05 2.50 -2.66
N VAL A 25 0.89 2.01 -3.11
CA VAL A 25 0.39 0.66 -2.83
C VAL A 25 0.92 -0.33 -3.86
N LYS A 26 0.85 0.03 -5.15
CA LYS A 26 1.26 -0.83 -6.26
C LYS A 26 1.86 -0.01 -7.40
N THR A 27 2.90 -0.53 -8.04
CA THR A 27 3.36 -0.03 -9.34
C THR A 27 2.66 -0.83 -10.44
N LEU A 28 1.93 -0.14 -11.31
CA LEU A 28 1.19 -0.73 -12.43
C LEU A 28 2.05 -0.75 -13.69
N GLN A 29 2.07 -1.91 -14.34
CA GLN A 29 2.77 -2.20 -15.59
C GLN A 29 1.83 -2.10 -16.81
N GLU A 30 2.38 -2.28 -18.00
CA GLU A 30 1.59 -2.44 -19.21
C GLU A 30 0.61 -3.62 -19.06
N SER A 31 -0.61 -3.45 -19.55
CA SER A 31 -1.73 -4.40 -19.42
C SER A 31 -2.30 -4.58 -18.00
N ASP A 32 -1.78 -3.90 -16.97
CA ASP A 32 -2.42 -3.88 -15.66
C ASP A 32 -3.73 -3.08 -15.71
N VAL A 33 -4.71 -3.52 -14.93
CA VAL A 33 -6.03 -2.88 -14.79
C VAL A 33 -6.11 -2.16 -13.43
N PHE A 34 -6.93 -1.12 -13.29
CA PHE A 34 -7.16 -0.43 -12.02
C PHE A 34 -8.63 0.02 -11.93
N GLY A 35 -9.18 0.14 -10.71
CA GLY A 35 -10.56 0.56 -10.48
C GLY A 35 -11.58 -0.58 -10.56
N LEU A 36 -11.12 -1.84 -10.47
CA LEU A 36 -12.01 -3.00 -10.40
C LEU A 36 -12.61 -3.18 -9.00
N GLU A 37 -11.89 -2.72 -7.98
CA GLU A 37 -12.29 -2.65 -6.59
C GLU A 37 -13.55 -1.82 -6.34
N ASP A 38 -13.84 -0.86 -7.23
CA ASP A 38 -15.03 -0.03 -7.14
C ASP A 38 -16.23 -0.70 -7.82
N LEU A 39 -16.06 -1.83 -8.51
CA LEU A 39 -17.17 -2.50 -9.19
C LEU A 39 -18.00 -3.27 -8.17
N ASP A 40 -19.33 -3.05 -8.21
CA ASP A 40 -20.29 -3.85 -7.45
C ASP A 40 -20.43 -5.20 -8.14
N LEU A 41 -19.56 -6.13 -7.79
CA LEU A 41 -19.55 -7.49 -8.29
C LEU A 41 -20.37 -8.42 -7.38
N GLY A 42 -20.82 -7.94 -6.22
CA GLY A 42 -21.62 -8.69 -5.24
C GLY A 42 -20.79 -9.34 -4.13
N ASP A 43 -19.57 -8.87 -3.86
CA ASP A 43 -18.80 -9.22 -2.65
C ASP A 43 -19.18 -8.24 -1.51
N PRO A 44 -19.36 -8.71 -0.27
CA PRO A 44 -19.60 -7.84 0.89
C PRO A 44 -18.50 -6.79 1.17
N ARG A 45 -17.34 -6.84 0.51
CA ARG A 45 -16.30 -5.80 0.53
C ARG A 45 -16.54 -4.64 -0.45
N ASP A 46 -17.50 -4.78 -1.36
CA ASP A 46 -17.82 -3.79 -2.42
C ASP A 46 -18.40 -2.47 -1.85
N GLU A 47 -18.76 -2.45 -0.56
CA GLU A 47 -19.29 -1.26 0.13
C GLU A 47 -18.21 -0.33 0.71
N THR A 48 -16.94 -0.73 0.68
CA THR A 48 -15.84 0.09 1.21
C THR A 48 -15.13 0.84 0.09
N GLU A 49 -15.51 2.11 -0.10
CA GLU A 49 -14.79 3.04 -0.99
C GLU A 49 -13.31 3.09 -0.58
N SER A 50 -12.44 2.71 -1.51
CA SER A 50 -10.99 2.79 -1.32
C SER A 50 -10.53 4.16 -1.81
N ASN A 51 -9.97 4.98 -0.91
CA ASN A 51 -9.40 6.29 -1.24
C ASN A 51 -8.07 6.13 -2.00
N MET A 52 -8.15 5.67 -3.25
CA MET A 52 -6.99 5.46 -4.12
C MET A 52 -6.90 6.51 -5.22
N ALA A 53 -5.66 6.82 -5.60
CA ALA A 53 -5.32 7.67 -6.73
C ALA A 53 -4.30 6.99 -7.64
N LEU A 54 -4.43 7.27 -8.93
CA LEU A 54 -3.42 6.92 -9.92
C LEU A 54 -2.46 8.08 -10.12
N VAL A 55 -1.17 7.81 -9.93
CA VAL A 55 -0.08 8.74 -10.21
C VAL A 55 0.62 8.27 -11.48
N SER A 56 0.52 9.09 -12.53
CA SER A 56 1.13 8.85 -13.83
C SER A 56 2.39 9.69 -14.03
N ASP A 57 3.37 9.13 -14.73
CA ASP A 57 4.54 9.84 -15.25
C ASP A 57 4.59 9.64 -16.78
N GLY A 58 3.57 10.17 -17.46
CA GLY A 58 3.44 10.06 -18.93
C GLY A 58 2.88 8.73 -19.45
N ALA A 59 2.19 7.94 -18.63
CA ALA A 59 1.55 6.71 -19.09
C ALA A 59 0.26 6.99 -19.88
N GLU A 60 0.10 6.29 -21.01
CA GLU A 60 -1.14 6.24 -21.79
C GLU A 60 -2.10 5.21 -21.19
N VAL A 61 -3.39 5.53 -21.12
CA VAL A 61 -4.41 4.66 -20.52
C VAL A 61 -5.68 4.62 -21.35
N ILE A 62 -6.35 3.47 -21.31
CA ILE A 62 -7.71 3.31 -21.81
C ILE A 62 -8.65 3.42 -20.62
N LEU A 63 -9.49 4.45 -20.61
CA LEU A 63 -10.51 4.64 -19.58
C LEU A 63 -11.86 4.14 -20.10
N ILE A 64 -12.55 3.35 -19.30
CA ILE A 64 -13.90 2.86 -19.60
C ILE A 64 -14.85 3.34 -18.49
N SER A 65 -16.02 3.84 -18.88
CA SER A 65 -17.07 4.18 -17.92
C SER A 65 -17.53 2.93 -17.18
N LYS A 66 -17.55 2.98 -15.84
CA LYS A 66 -18.08 1.91 -14.98
C LYS A 66 -19.48 1.47 -15.41
N LYS A 67 -20.38 2.42 -15.67
CA LYS A 67 -21.75 2.13 -16.12
C LYS A 67 -21.75 1.35 -17.44
N PHE A 68 -21.00 1.85 -18.42
CA PHE A 68 -20.89 1.19 -19.73
C PHE A 68 -20.30 -0.23 -19.61
N PHE A 69 -19.26 -0.39 -18.79
CA PHE A 69 -18.64 -1.69 -18.54
C PHE A 69 -19.65 -2.67 -17.94
N MET A 70 -20.35 -2.28 -16.88
CA MET A 70 -21.33 -3.16 -16.21
C MET A 70 -22.53 -3.52 -17.10
N GLU A 71 -22.99 -2.60 -17.96
CA GLU A 71 -24.09 -2.86 -18.89
C GLU A 71 -23.70 -3.83 -20.02
N ASN A 72 -22.42 -3.90 -20.38
CA ASN A 72 -21.94 -4.67 -21.55
C ASN A 72 -21.04 -5.87 -21.18
N ALA A 73 -20.62 -5.99 -19.92
CA ALA A 73 -19.80 -7.09 -19.45
C ALA A 73 -20.62 -8.39 -19.46
N GLY A 74 -20.11 -9.40 -20.16
CA GLY A 74 -20.73 -10.72 -20.18
C GLY A 74 -20.65 -11.41 -18.81
N PRO A 75 -21.59 -12.32 -18.50
CA PRO A 75 -21.65 -12.98 -17.20
C PRO A 75 -20.39 -13.81 -16.87
N ASN A 76 -19.75 -14.39 -17.89
CA ASN A 76 -18.49 -15.14 -17.72
C ASN A 76 -17.35 -14.21 -17.29
N LEU A 77 -17.21 -13.04 -17.93
CA LEU A 77 -16.20 -12.06 -17.56
C LEU A 77 -16.39 -11.57 -16.12
N LEU A 78 -17.63 -11.29 -15.72
CA LEU A 78 -17.94 -10.90 -14.35
C LEU A 78 -17.63 -12.01 -13.34
N ALA A 79 -17.85 -13.28 -13.70
CA ALA A 79 -17.46 -14.41 -12.86
C ALA A 79 -15.94 -14.54 -12.73
N ASP A 80 -15.20 -14.36 -13.82
CA ASP A 80 -13.73 -14.38 -13.81
C ASP A 80 -13.16 -13.23 -12.97
N LEU A 81 -13.74 -12.04 -13.05
CA LEU A 81 -13.35 -10.88 -12.24
C LEU A 81 -13.57 -11.13 -10.74
N ARG A 82 -14.72 -11.72 -10.36
CA ARG A 82 -14.99 -12.11 -8.98
C ARG A 82 -14.00 -13.14 -8.45
N ALA A 83 -13.58 -14.08 -9.31
CA ALA A 83 -12.61 -15.11 -8.96
C ALA A 83 -11.17 -14.58 -8.93
N SER A 84 -10.92 -13.43 -9.54
CA SER A 84 -9.60 -12.82 -9.58
C SER A 84 -9.21 -12.28 -8.20
N SER A 85 -7.98 -12.54 -7.77
CA SER A 85 -7.40 -11.97 -6.55
C SER A 85 -6.95 -10.52 -6.72
N TYR A 86 -7.47 -9.82 -7.74
CA TYR A 86 -7.08 -8.46 -8.10
C TYR A 86 -7.76 -7.42 -7.21
N ILE A 87 -7.67 -7.61 -5.89
CA ILE A 87 -8.26 -6.71 -4.91
C ILE A 87 -7.10 -5.94 -4.29
N MET A 88 -7.08 -4.63 -4.53
CA MET A 88 -6.19 -3.73 -3.79
C MET A 88 -6.48 -3.88 -2.29
N PRO A 89 -5.47 -3.82 -1.41
CA PRO A 89 -5.68 -4.01 0.01
C PRO A 89 -6.68 -2.97 0.53
N ASP A 90 -7.63 -3.41 1.35
CA ASP A 90 -8.49 -2.48 2.07
C ASP A 90 -7.66 -1.59 3.01
N LEU A 91 -8.25 -0.47 3.45
CA LEU A 91 -7.56 0.51 4.30
C LEU A 91 -6.98 -0.12 5.57
N LYS A 92 -7.69 -1.08 6.19
CA LYS A 92 -7.22 -1.73 7.43
C LYS A 92 -5.99 -2.58 7.16
N THR A 93 -6.01 -3.35 6.08
CA THR A 93 -4.92 -4.22 5.64
C THR A 93 -3.70 -3.38 5.26
N LEU A 94 -3.92 -2.29 4.53
CA LEU A 94 -2.87 -1.35 4.16
C LEU A 94 -2.23 -0.69 5.39
N THR A 95 -3.04 -0.16 6.32
CA THR A 95 -2.56 0.42 7.57
C THR A 95 -1.72 -0.58 8.37
N LEU A 96 -2.21 -1.82 8.54
CA LEU A 96 -1.49 -2.87 9.26
C LEU A 96 -0.15 -3.20 8.61
N ASP A 97 -0.10 -3.31 7.29
CA ASP A 97 1.12 -3.63 6.56
C ASP A 97 2.14 -2.47 6.60
N LEU A 98 1.66 -1.23 6.59
CA LEU A 98 2.52 -0.06 6.79
C LEU A 98 3.12 -0.01 8.20
N GLN A 99 2.30 -0.26 9.23
CA GLN A 99 2.78 -0.35 10.60
C GLN A 99 3.83 -1.45 10.76
N LYS A 100 3.59 -2.64 10.19
CA LYS A 100 4.57 -3.75 10.20
C LYS A 100 5.90 -3.32 9.56
N ARG A 101 5.84 -2.65 8.41
CA ARG A 101 7.05 -2.14 7.73
C ARG A 101 7.80 -1.11 8.56
N GLU A 102 7.09 -0.18 9.19
CA GLU A 102 7.69 0.83 10.06
C GLU A 102 8.35 0.20 11.30
N PHE A 103 7.65 -0.73 11.96
CA PHE A 103 8.20 -1.45 13.11
C PHE A 103 9.42 -2.28 12.73
N TRP A 104 9.39 -2.91 11.56
CA TRP A 104 10.55 -3.65 11.04
C TRP A 104 11.75 -2.74 10.79
N ALA A 105 11.56 -1.58 10.15
CA ALA A 105 12.63 -0.62 9.92
C ALA A 105 13.24 -0.11 11.23
N LYS A 106 12.40 0.27 12.21
CA LYS A 106 12.87 0.68 13.55
C LYS A 106 13.60 -0.44 14.29
N TYR A 107 13.15 -1.68 14.14
CA TYR A 107 13.82 -2.83 14.71
C TYR A 107 15.21 -3.04 14.10
N GLN A 108 15.32 -2.98 12.77
CA GLN A 108 16.60 -3.11 12.07
C GLN A 108 17.60 -2.05 12.52
N GLU A 109 17.18 -0.78 12.62
CA GLU A 109 18.02 0.32 13.11
C GLU A 109 18.55 0.05 14.52
N LYS A 110 17.68 -0.35 15.45
CA LYS A 110 18.07 -0.69 16.83
C LYS A 110 19.06 -1.85 16.89
N VAL A 111 18.86 -2.90 16.10
CA VAL A 111 19.75 -4.07 16.07
C VAL A 111 21.11 -3.70 15.51
N VAL A 112 21.15 -2.92 14.43
CA VAL A 112 22.40 -2.43 13.82
C VAL A 112 23.17 -1.58 14.84
N ASP A 113 22.51 -0.63 15.50
CA ASP A 113 23.12 0.21 16.53
C ASP A 113 23.66 -0.60 17.72
N ALA A 114 22.88 -1.57 18.22
CA ALA A 114 23.32 -2.45 19.29
C ALA A 114 24.56 -3.25 18.89
N SER A 115 24.57 -3.82 17.68
CA SER A 115 25.68 -4.60 17.13
C SER A 115 26.95 -3.73 16.99
N PHE A 116 26.81 -2.49 16.51
CA PHE A 116 27.94 -1.55 16.41
C PHE A 116 28.50 -1.19 17.79
N ARG A 117 27.65 -0.99 18.80
CA ARG A 117 28.08 -0.70 20.18
C ARG A 117 28.85 -1.88 20.79
N GLU A 118 28.36 -3.11 20.62
CA GLU A 118 29.06 -4.32 21.09
C GLU A 118 30.43 -4.51 20.42
N MET A 119 30.52 -4.26 19.11
CA MET A 119 31.80 -4.30 18.39
C MET A 119 32.82 -3.26 18.91
N HIS A 120 32.37 -2.06 19.26
CA HIS A 120 33.23 -1.01 19.79
C HIS A 120 33.72 -1.32 21.22
N VAL A 121 32.86 -1.90 22.06
CA VAL A 121 33.23 -2.39 23.40
C VAL A 121 34.29 -3.48 23.29
N THR A 122 34.07 -4.48 22.43
CA THR A 122 34.98 -5.62 22.26
C THR A 122 36.35 -5.19 21.72
N ARG A 123 36.41 -4.19 20.83
CA ARG A 123 37.66 -3.61 20.34
C ARG A 123 38.42 -2.81 21.39
N LYS A 124 37.75 -2.11 22.30
CA LYS A 124 38.41 -1.38 23.41
C LYS A 124 39.04 -2.34 24.43
N VAL A 125 38.37 -3.46 24.72
CA VAL A 125 38.87 -4.50 25.64
C VAL A 125 40.12 -5.18 25.08
N LYS A 126 40.19 -5.44 23.76
CA LYS A 126 41.39 -6.03 23.13
C LYS A 126 42.60 -5.08 23.03
N LYS A 127 42.42 -3.76 23.14
CA LYS A 127 43.51 -2.77 23.09
C LYS A 127 44.16 -2.50 24.46
N HIS A 128 43.55 -2.94 25.56
CA HIS A 128 44.05 -2.76 26.93
C HIS A 128 44.52 -4.09 27.56
N ARG A 129 44.77 -5.11 26.73
CA ARG A 129 45.38 -6.38 27.09
C ARG A 129 46.63 -6.56 26.23
#